data_AF-A0A8X8BWH7-F1
#
_entry.id   AF-A0A8X8BWH7-F1
#
_cell.length_a   1.000
_cell.length_b   1.000
_cell.length_c   1.000
_cell.angle_alpha   90.00
_cell.angle_beta   90.00
_cell.angle_gamma   90.00
#
_symmetry.space_group_name_H-M   'P 1'
#
loop_
_entity.id
_entity.type
_entity.pdbx_description
1 polymer ?
#
loop_
_entity_poly.entity_id
_entity_poly.type
_entity_poly.pdbx_seq_one_letter_code
_entity_poly.pdbx_strand_id
1 'polypeptide(L)'
;MPRYTAQCKIFVTTYGKVAVDFLLSSMAPQTICTLLRLCFIQQTGLLQVNSESDCALCHSLVPSLQVSLSDNATALETEATLSSACYSHQLPLPTCKNFVQTYSPKLVKVTGKKWDFQTVCKEIEACSEADITPHLENSECTWGPTYWCLDLQTAKQCNAVEHCQSHVWK
;
A
#
# COMPACT_ATOMS: atom_id res chain seq x y z
N MET A 1 25.69 13.24 16.54
CA MET A 1 25.85 12.32 17.71
C MET A 1 27.28 11.80 17.78
N PRO A 2 28.25 12.52 18.35
CA PRO A 2 29.67 12.10 18.34
C PRO A 2 30.02 11.04 19.40
N ARG A 3 29.26 10.99 20.50
CA ARG A 3 29.62 10.24 21.72
C ARG A 3 29.59 8.70 21.56
N TYR A 4 28.82 8.18 20.61
CA TYR A 4 28.60 6.74 20.47
C TYR A 4 29.05 6.17 19.13
N THR A 5 29.71 6.98 18.29
CA THR A 5 30.09 6.59 16.93
C THR A 5 30.94 5.32 16.91
N ALA A 6 31.92 5.21 17.81
CA ALA A 6 32.80 4.04 17.87
C ALA A 6 32.04 2.77 18.30
N GLN A 7 31.23 2.87 19.37
CA GLN A 7 30.47 1.73 19.90
C GLN A 7 29.40 1.27 18.91
N CYS A 8 28.72 2.20 18.23
CA CYS A 8 27.76 1.91 17.18
C CYS A 8 28.41 1.18 16.00
N LYS A 9 29.56 1.67 15.52
CA LYS A 9 30.31 1.01 14.44
C LYS A 9 30.66 -0.42 14.82
N ILE A 10 31.23 -0.63 16.01
CA ILE A 10 31.61 -1.96 16.50
C ILE A 10 30.39 -2.88 16.56
N PHE A 11 29.27 -2.40 17.11
CA PHE A 11 28.04 -3.18 17.21
C PHE A 11 27.51 -3.58 15.83
N VAL A 12 27.38 -2.63 14.90
CA VAL A 12 26.89 -2.88 13.53
C VAL A 12 27.82 -3.83 12.78
N THR A 13 29.14 -3.66 12.89
CA THR A 13 30.10 -4.56 12.22
C THR A 13 30.12 -5.97 12.81
N THR A 14 29.86 -6.11 14.11
CA THR A 14 29.89 -7.42 14.81
C THR A 14 28.62 -8.21 14.53
N TYR A 15 27.45 -7.57 14.66
CA TYR A 15 26.15 -8.26 14.62
C TYR A 15 25.40 -8.07 13.31
N GLY A 16 25.75 -7.05 12.52
CA GLY A 16 25.01 -6.70 11.31
C GLY A 16 24.96 -7.84 10.30
N LYS A 17 26.10 -8.50 10.03
CA LYS A 17 26.14 -9.64 9.11
C LYS A 17 25.26 -10.80 9.60
N VAL A 18 25.36 -11.15 10.88
CA VAL A 18 24.60 -12.26 11.46
C VAL A 18 23.09 -11.98 11.44
N ALA A 19 22.68 -10.75 11.77
CA ALA A 19 21.29 -10.34 11.70
C ALA A 19 20.75 -10.38 10.26
N VAL A 20 21.53 -9.89 9.29
CA VAL A 20 21.17 -9.95 7.86
C VAL A 20 21.08 -11.39 7.37
N ASP A 21 22.04 -12.25 7.72
CA ASP A 21 22.03 -13.67 7.33
C ASP A 21 20.82 -14.41 7.92
N PHE A 22 20.44 -14.13 9.17
CA PHE A 22 19.26 -14.69 9.81
C PHE A 22 17.97 -14.26 9.09
N LEU A 23 17.87 -12.98 8.73
CA LEU A 23 16.75 -12.46 7.95
C LEU A 23 16.68 -13.13 6.57
N LEU A 24 17.80 -13.22 5.85
CA LEU A 24 17.87 -13.86 4.52
C LEU A 24 17.56 -15.37 4.57
N SER A 25 17.78 -16.03 5.70
CA SER A 25 17.47 -17.45 5.89
C SER A 25 15.99 -17.71 6.18
N SER A 26 15.27 -16.72 6.69
CA SER A 26 13.88 -16.84 7.14
C SER A 26 12.88 -16.11 6.24
N MET A 27 13.36 -15.16 5.44
CA MET A 27 12.53 -14.30 4.60
C MET A 27 13.14 -14.18 3.21
N ALA A 28 12.29 -14.11 2.20
CA ALA A 28 12.76 -13.92 0.84
C ALA A 28 13.34 -12.51 0.66
N PRO A 29 14.39 -12.34 -0.19
CA PRO A 29 15.06 -11.05 -0.37
C PRO A 29 14.11 -9.90 -0.72
N GLN A 30 13.07 -10.16 -1.53
CA GLN A 30 12.08 -9.13 -1.87
C GLN A 30 11.28 -8.65 -0.65
N THR A 31 10.88 -9.53 0.25
CA THR A 31 10.10 -9.17 1.45
C THR A 31 10.94 -8.31 2.39
N ILE A 32 12.21 -8.67 2.60
CA ILE A 32 13.14 -7.89 3.42
C ILE A 32 13.38 -6.53 2.76
N CYS A 33 13.63 -6.51 1.45
CA CYS A 33 13.90 -5.30 0.70
C CYS A 33 12.72 -4.32 0.69
N THR A 34 11.47 -4.83 0.65
CA THR A 34 10.25 -4.04 0.81
C THR A 34 10.05 -3.54 2.24
N LEU A 35 10.26 -4.37 3.26
CA LEU A 35 10.17 -3.95 4.66
C LEU A 35 11.19 -2.87 5.02
N LEU A 36 12.42 -3.00 4.52
CA LEU A 36 13.47 -1.99 4.62
C LEU A 36 13.24 -0.80 3.69
N ARG A 37 12.23 -0.86 2.81
CA ARG A 37 11.89 0.15 1.79
C ARG A 37 13.06 0.51 0.87
N LEU A 38 13.98 -0.43 0.68
CA LEU A 38 15.14 -0.29 -0.21
C LEU A 38 14.82 -0.69 -1.63
N CYS A 39 13.79 -1.53 -1.82
CA CYS A 39 13.27 -1.82 -3.14
C CYS A 39 12.31 -0.72 -3.54
N PHE A 40 12.63 -0.04 -4.64
CA PHE A 40 11.62 0.63 -5.44
C PHE A 40 10.68 -0.46 -5.95
N ILE A 41 9.38 -0.36 -5.67
CA ILE A 41 8.39 -1.31 -6.18
C ILE A 41 8.28 -1.08 -7.69
N GLN A 42 9.19 -1.68 -8.46
CA GLN A 42 8.89 -2.07 -9.82
C GLN A 42 8.23 -3.45 -9.71
N GLN A 43 6.90 -3.44 -9.56
CA GLN A 43 6.10 -4.64 -9.80
C GLN A 43 6.38 -5.14 -11.22
N THR A 44 7.10 -6.24 -11.34
CA THR A 44 7.03 -7.07 -12.54
C THR A 44 6.89 -8.53 -12.12
N GLY A 45 5.66 -9.03 -12.26
CA GLY A 45 5.27 -10.41 -11.95
C GLY A 45 3.75 -10.58 -11.97
N LEU A 46 3.15 -10.35 -13.15
CA LEU A 46 1.74 -10.56 -13.51
C LEU A 46 0.70 -9.59 -12.93
N LEU A 47 0.82 -8.32 -13.30
CA LEU A 47 -0.21 -7.44 -13.87
C LEU A 47 0.45 -6.07 -14.02
N GLN A 48 0.51 -5.54 -15.25
CA GLN A 48 0.94 -4.16 -15.45
C GLN A 48 -0.15 -3.24 -14.86
N VAL A 49 0.06 -2.71 -13.67
CA VAL A 49 -0.63 -1.48 -13.26
C VAL A 49 0.14 -0.33 -13.89
N ASN A 50 -0.31 0.06 -15.08
CA ASN A 50 0.19 1.21 -15.80
C ASN A 50 -0.06 2.48 -14.97
N SER A 51 1.00 3.24 -14.72
CA SER A 51 1.00 4.54 -14.03
C SER A 51 0.43 4.53 -12.61
N GLU A 52 0.91 5.40 -11.73
CA GLU A 52 0.17 5.75 -10.53
C GLU A 52 -1.21 6.26 -10.96
N SER A 53 -2.23 5.40 -10.87
CA SER A 53 -3.59 5.79 -11.17
C SER A 53 -4.06 6.74 -10.08
N ASP A 54 -4.96 7.66 -10.46
CA ASP A 54 -5.60 8.55 -9.50
C ASP A 54 -6.25 7.76 -8.36
N CYS A 55 -6.70 6.53 -8.60
CA CYS A 55 -7.26 5.66 -7.59
C CYS A 55 -6.25 5.26 -6.51
N ALA A 56 -5.05 4.84 -6.90
CA ALA A 56 -3.99 4.47 -5.96
C ALA A 56 -3.55 5.67 -5.11
N LEU A 57 -3.38 6.84 -5.73
CA LEU A 57 -3.08 8.08 -5.02
C LEU A 57 -4.21 8.48 -4.08
N CYS A 58 -5.47 8.32 -4.49
CA CYS A 58 -6.62 8.60 -3.67
C CYS A 58 -6.67 7.72 -2.41
N HIS A 59 -6.51 6.40 -2.55
CA HIS A 59 -6.47 5.48 -1.41
C HIS A 59 -5.29 5.76 -0.47
N SER A 60 -4.15 6.23 -0.98
CA SER A 60 -2.99 6.58 -0.15
C SER A 60 -3.16 7.92 0.59
N LEU A 61 -3.82 8.91 -0.02
CA LEU A 61 -3.84 10.28 0.47
C LEU A 61 -5.09 10.63 1.28
N VAL A 62 -6.27 10.11 0.90
CA VAL A 62 -7.55 10.39 1.57
C VAL A 62 -7.55 10.04 3.08
N PRO A 63 -6.88 8.96 3.56
CA PRO A 63 -6.77 8.71 4.99
C PRO A 63 -6.06 9.83 5.77
N SER A 64 -5.12 10.55 5.14
CA SER A 64 -4.41 11.66 5.78
C SER A 64 -5.33 12.86 6.04
N LEU A 65 -6.38 13.01 5.22
CA LEU A 65 -7.40 14.03 5.42
C LEU A 65 -8.34 13.69 6.57
N GLN A 66 -8.73 12.42 6.73
CA GLN A 66 -9.58 11.96 7.85
C GLN A 66 -8.94 12.26 9.21
N VAL A 67 -7.63 12.12 9.32
CA VAL A 67 -6.88 12.34 10.57
C VAL A 67 -6.71 13.82 10.87
N SER A 68 -6.57 14.66 9.84
CA SER A 68 -6.10 16.04 9.99
C SER A 68 -7.21 17.09 9.87
N LEU A 69 -8.37 16.74 9.31
CA LEU A 69 -9.41 17.70 8.95
C LEU A 69 -10.73 17.44 9.69
N SER A 70 -11.45 18.53 9.98
CA SER A 70 -12.80 18.51 10.55
C SER A 70 -13.86 18.48 9.45
N ASP A 71 -15.14 18.29 9.82
CA ASP A 71 -16.27 18.17 8.88
C ASP A 71 -16.56 19.41 8.00
N ASN A 72 -15.85 20.52 8.21
CA ASN A 72 -16.00 21.79 7.47
C ASN A 72 -14.65 22.32 6.95
N ALA A 73 -13.79 21.43 6.47
CA ALA A 73 -12.50 21.82 5.92
C ALA A 73 -12.63 22.70 4.68
N THR A 74 -11.73 23.67 4.55
CA THR A 74 -11.63 24.52 3.35
C THR A 74 -10.80 23.85 2.26
N ALA A 75 -10.93 24.34 1.03
CA ALA A 75 -10.08 23.90 -0.09
C ALA A 75 -8.59 24.10 0.18
N LEU A 76 -8.24 25.18 0.87
CA LEU A 76 -6.85 25.49 1.21
C LEU A 76 -6.29 24.52 2.26
N GLU A 77 -7.06 24.18 3.29
CA GLU A 77 -6.67 23.20 4.31
C GLU A 77 -6.54 21.78 3.72
N THR A 78 -7.44 21.43 2.80
CA THR A 78 -7.41 20.16 2.07
C THR A 78 -6.16 20.04 1.20
N GLU A 79 -5.87 21.07 0.41
CA GLU A 79 -4.69 21.12 -0.46
C GLU A 79 -3.38 21.06 0.35
N ALA A 80 -3.29 21.81 1.44
CA ALA A 80 -2.12 21.82 2.32
C ALA A 80 -1.88 20.44 2.97
N THR A 81 -2.94 19.78 3.43
CA THR A 81 -2.86 18.46 4.05
C THR A 81 -2.42 17.40 3.04
N LEU A 82 -3.02 17.38 1.85
CA LEU A 82 -2.64 16.47 0.77
C LEU A 82 -1.20 16.71 0.29
N SER A 83 -0.79 17.98 0.17
CA SER A 83 0.58 18.34 -0.19
C SER A 83 1.59 17.84 0.84
N SER A 84 1.30 17.98 2.13
CA SER A 84 2.13 17.41 3.21
C SER A 84 2.20 15.89 3.13
N ALA A 85 1.06 15.24 2.84
CA ALA A 85 0.99 13.80 2.66
C ALA A 85 1.84 13.32 1.47
N CYS A 86 1.93 14.06 0.36
CA CYS A 86 2.86 13.73 -0.74
C CYS A 86 4.31 13.53 -0.25
N TYR A 87 4.78 14.39 0.66
CA TYR A 87 6.13 14.28 1.21
C TYR A 87 6.26 13.17 2.25
N SER A 88 5.28 13.06 3.16
CA SER A 88 5.29 12.07 4.24
C SER A 88 5.29 10.64 3.70
N HIS A 89 4.44 10.40 2.69
CA HIS A 89 4.32 9.11 2.00
C HIS A 89 5.37 8.88 0.92
N GLN A 90 6.27 9.85 0.68
CA GLN A 90 7.35 9.77 -0.32
C GLN A 90 6.83 9.46 -1.74
N LEU A 91 5.66 10.01 -2.08
CA LEU A 91 5.05 9.84 -3.39
C LEU A 91 5.82 10.66 -4.44
N PRO A 92 5.85 10.24 -5.71
CA PRO A 92 6.39 11.03 -6.82
C PRO A 92 5.72 12.41 -6.88
N LEU A 93 6.47 13.43 -6.46
CA LEU A 93 5.94 14.77 -6.26
C LEU A 93 5.23 15.36 -7.49
N PRO A 94 5.71 15.16 -8.74
CA PRO A 94 4.98 15.66 -9.92
C PRO A 94 3.58 15.06 -10.05
N THR A 95 3.46 13.73 -9.92
CA THR A 95 2.18 13.02 -10.01
C THR A 95 1.28 13.37 -8.84
N CYS A 96 1.82 13.33 -7.62
CA CYS A 96 1.06 13.63 -6.41
C CYS A 96 0.53 15.07 -6.44
N LYS A 97 1.36 16.04 -6.83
CA LYS A 97 0.93 17.44 -6.95
C LYS A 97 -0.18 17.61 -7.97
N ASN A 98 -0.12 16.93 -9.11
CA ASN A 98 -1.19 16.95 -10.11
C ASN A 98 -2.50 16.39 -9.54
N PHE A 99 -2.42 15.27 -8.80
CA PHE A 99 -3.56 14.71 -8.09
C PHE A 99 -4.13 15.71 -7.07
N VAL A 100 -3.29 16.30 -6.22
CA VAL A 100 -3.73 17.31 -5.23
C VAL A 100 -4.47 18.45 -5.92
N GLN A 101 -3.91 19.01 -6.99
CA GLN A 101 -4.52 20.12 -7.73
C GLN A 101 -5.86 19.73 -8.36
N THR A 102 -5.95 18.52 -8.89
CA THR A 102 -7.14 18.03 -9.60
C THR A 102 -8.28 17.68 -8.63
N TYR A 103 -7.98 17.04 -7.50
CA TYR A 103 -8.97 16.42 -6.63
C TYR A 103 -9.28 17.20 -5.35
N SER A 104 -8.42 18.14 -4.89
CA SER A 104 -8.70 18.95 -3.70
C SER A 104 -10.08 19.64 -3.73
N PRO A 105 -10.51 20.29 -4.84
CA PRO A 105 -11.82 20.95 -4.89
C PRO A 105 -13.01 19.99 -4.81
N LYS A 106 -12.83 18.74 -5.25
CA LYS A 106 -13.85 17.68 -5.17
C LYS A 106 -13.90 17.11 -3.75
N LEU A 107 -12.74 16.89 -3.14
CA LEU A 107 -12.58 16.35 -1.79
C LEU A 107 -13.24 17.23 -0.71
N VAL A 108 -13.15 18.55 -0.84
CA VAL A 108 -13.81 19.52 0.06
C VAL A 108 -15.34 19.38 0.08
N LYS A 109 -15.95 18.89 -1.00
CA LYS A 109 -17.41 18.73 -1.09
C LYS A 109 -17.90 17.45 -0.43
N VAL A 110 -17.02 16.47 -0.26
CA VAL A 110 -17.29 15.17 0.33
C VAL A 110 -16.72 15.03 1.75
N THR A 111 -15.86 15.96 2.17
CA THR A 111 -15.42 16.10 3.56
C THR A 111 -16.60 16.51 4.46
N GLY A 112 -16.95 15.66 5.44
CA GLY A 112 -17.93 15.99 6.50
C GLY A 112 -19.04 14.97 6.75
N LYS A 113 -19.07 13.86 6.00
CA LYS A 113 -20.02 12.75 6.23
C LYS A 113 -19.23 11.45 6.26
N LYS A 114 -19.47 10.60 7.28
CA LYS A 114 -18.93 9.24 7.47
C LYS A 114 -17.94 8.82 6.38
N TRP A 115 -16.66 9.11 6.62
CA TRP A 115 -15.62 8.94 5.63
C TRP A 115 -15.24 7.46 5.47
N ASP A 116 -15.74 6.83 4.42
CA ASP A 116 -15.18 5.58 3.91
C ASP A 116 -14.30 5.91 2.69
N PHE A 117 -12.99 5.65 2.77
CA PHE A 117 -12.04 6.09 1.76
C PHE A 117 -12.27 5.42 0.39
N GLN A 118 -12.79 4.19 0.36
CA GLN A 118 -13.18 3.53 -0.89
C GLN A 118 -14.36 4.25 -1.55
N THR A 119 -15.37 4.61 -0.76
CA THR A 119 -16.55 5.34 -1.25
C THR A 119 -16.17 6.75 -1.73
N VAL A 120 -15.32 7.46 -0.98
CA VAL A 120 -14.86 8.81 -1.35
C VAL A 120 -14.10 8.81 -2.67
N CYS A 121 -13.18 7.85 -2.87
CA CYS A 121 -12.38 7.78 -4.09
C CYS A 121 -13.22 7.44 -5.33
N LYS A 122 -14.30 6.67 -5.17
CA LYS A 122 -15.30 6.45 -6.22
C LYS A 122 -16.10 7.72 -6.50
N GLU A 123 -16.57 8.40 -5.45
CA GLU A 123 -17.46 9.57 -5.57
C GLU A 123 -16.77 10.77 -6.24
N ILE A 124 -15.46 10.96 -6.01
CA ILE A 124 -14.67 11.98 -6.72
C ILE A 124 -14.20 11.55 -8.11
N GLU A 125 -14.57 10.33 -8.53
CA GLU A 125 -14.20 9.69 -9.79
C GLU A 125 -12.69 9.45 -9.95
N ALA A 126 -11.96 9.35 -8.84
CA ALA A 126 -10.55 8.93 -8.85
C ALA A 126 -10.42 7.42 -9.08
N CYS A 127 -11.42 6.64 -8.65
CA CYS A 127 -11.51 5.19 -8.87
C CYS A 127 -12.72 4.82 -9.74
N SER A 128 -12.54 3.87 -10.65
CA SER A 128 -13.60 3.22 -11.41
C SER A 128 -14.10 1.95 -10.70
N GLU A 129 -15.22 1.37 -11.14
CA GLU A 129 -15.73 0.11 -10.58
C GLU A 129 -14.75 -1.07 -10.75
N ALA A 130 -13.89 -1.02 -11.76
CA ALA A 130 -12.84 -2.01 -11.98
C ALA A 130 -11.70 -1.91 -10.95
N ASP A 131 -11.53 -0.74 -10.32
CA ASP A 131 -10.51 -0.51 -9.28
C ASP A 131 -11.00 -0.93 -7.88
N ILE A 132 -12.31 -1.17 -7.72
CA ILE A 132 -12.96 -1.70 -6.52
C ILE A 132 -13.18 -3.22 -6.65
N THR A 133 -12.35 -3.92 -7.42
CA THR A 133 -12.12 -5.33 -7.09
C THR A 133 -11.53 -5.35 -5.68
N PRO A 134 -11.98 -6.23 -4.77
CA PRO A 134 -11.38 -6.32 -3.44
C PRO A 134 -9.88 -6.53 -3.64
N HIS A 135 -9.13 -5.45 -3.41
CA HIS A 135 -7.69 -5.43 -3.51
C HIS A 135 -7.25 -6.48 -2.50
N LEU A 136 -6.78 -7.63 -2.98
CA LEU A 136 -6.37 -8.80 -2.18
C LEU A 136 -5.08 -8.50 -1.38
N GLU A 137 -4.80 -7.24 -1.07
CA GLU A 137 -3.86 -6.85 -0.02
C GLU A 137 -4.48 -7.25 1.32
N ASN A 138 -3.94 -8.32 1.90
CA ASN A 138 -4.40 -9.02 3.11
C ASN A 138 -5.49 -10.09 2.93
N SER A 139 -5.66 -10.63 1.73
CA SER A 139 -6.41 -11.89 1.63
C SER A 139 -5.51 -13.07 2.01
N GLU A 140 -6.04 -13.95 2.84
CA GLU A 140 -5.38 -15.21 3.23
C GLU A 140 -5.05 -16.08 1.98
N CYS A 141 -5.68 -15.81 0.84
CA CYS A 141 -5.38 -16.39 -0.48
C CYS A 141 -3.95 -16.12 -0.97
N THR A 142 -3.28 -15.09 -0.45
CA THR A 142 -1.87 -14.80 -0.76
C THR A 142 -0.88 -15.66 0.04
N TRP A 143 -1.34 -16.41 1.04
CA TRP A 143 -0.50 -17.30 1.86
C TRP A 143 -0.01 -18.55 1.12
N GLY A 144 -0.43 -18.75 -0.13
CA GLY A 144 0.04 -19.82 -1.00
C GLY A 144 -0.75 -21.12 -0.90
N PRO A 145 -0.47 -22.12 -1.77
CA PRO A 145 -1.32 -23.30 -2.03
C PRO A 145 -1.75 -24.09 -0.80
N THR A 146 -0.94 -24.04 0.26
CA THR A 146 -1.24 -24.61 1.57
C THR A 146 -2.50 -24.04 2.22
N TYR A 147 -2.86 -22.79 1.93
CA TYR A 147 -4.10 -22.16 2.41
C TYR A 147 -5.27 -22.34 1.43
N TRP A 148 -5.12 -21.93 0.17
CA TRP A 148 -6.22 -21.95 -0.81
C TRP A 148 -6.57 -23.36 -1.34
N CYS A 149 -5.75 -24.37 -1.06
CA CYS A 149 -6.10 -25.78 -1.26
C CYS A 149 -6.24 -26.56 0.06
N LEU A 150 -6.50 -25.88 1.19
CA LEU A 150 -6.79 -26.55 2.46
C LEU A 150 -8.10 -27.34 2.38
N ASP A 151 -9.15 -26.70 1.85
CA ASP A 151 -10.47 -27.30 1.68
C ASP A 151 -11.25 -26.61 0.55
N LEU A 152 -12.45 -27.13 0.25
CA LEU A 152 -13.30 -26.60 -0.82
C LEU A 152 -13.77 -25.15 -0.56
N GLN A 153 -13.88 -24.73 0.70
CA GLN A 153 -14.34 -23.40 1.08
C GLN A 153 -13.24 -22.37 0.83
N THR A 154 -12.01 -22.60 1.28
CA THR A 154 -10.88 -21.71 0.99
C THR A 154 -10.56 -21.69 -0.51
N ALA A 155 -10.69 -22.82 -1.20
CA ALA A 155 -10.52 -22.88 -2.64
C ALA A 155 -11.56 -22.07 -3.41
N LYS A 156 -12.83 -22.06 -2.96
CA LYS A 156 -13.86 -21.20 -3.56
C LYS A 156 -13.61 -19.74 -3.26
N GLN A 157 -13.26 -19.41 -2.02
CA GLN A 157 -12.95 -18.04 -1.58
C GLN A 157 -11.79 -17.44 -2.40
N CYS A 158 -10.81 -18.25 -2.76
CA CYS A 158 -9.63 -17.83 -3.51
C CYS A 158 -9.69 -18.11 -5.01
N ASN A 159 -10.86 -18.53 -5.53
CA ASN A 159 -11.06 -18.93 -6.92
C ASN A 159 -10.02 -19.96 -7.44
N ALA A 160 -9.67 -20.92 -6.57
CA ALA A 160 -8.62 -21.93 -6.70
C ALA A 160 -9.08 -23.32 -7.13
N VAL A 161 -10.40 -23.56 -7.15
CA VAL A 161 -10.98 -24.92 -7.10
C VAL A 161 -10.42 -25.83 -8.19
N GLU A 162 -10.31 -25.34 -9.42
CA GLU A 162 -9.79 -26.11 -10.55
C GLU A 162 -8.31 -26.50 -10.37
N HIS A 163 -7.50 -25.58 -9.84
CA HIS A 163 -6.10 -25.83 -9.52
C HIS A 163 -5.98 -26.93 -8.46
N CYS A 164 -6.72 -26.80 -7.35
CA CYS A 164 -6.67 -27.75 -6.23
C CYS A 164 -7.16 -29.14 -6.65
N GLN A 165 -8.25 -29.24 -7.41
CA GLN A 165 -8.76 -30.52 -7.94
C GLN A 165 -7.76 -31.19 -8.88
N SER A 166 -7.06 -30.41 -9.71
CA SER A 166 -6.18 -30.96 -10.75
C SER A 166 -4.77 -31.27 -10.25
N HIS A 167 -4.27 -30.57 -9.23
CA HIS A 167 -2.86 -30.60 -8.84
C HIS A 167 -2.60 -30.97 -7.38
N VAL A 168 -3.60 -30.89 -6.48
CA VAL A 168 -3.40 -31.08 -5.03
C VAL A 168 -4.24 -32.20 -4.43
N TRP A 169 -5.57 -32.21 -4.64
CA TRP A 169 -6.51 -33.16 -4.01
C TRP A 169 -6.68 -34.50 -4.76
N LYS A 170 -5.69 -34.88 -5.56
CA LYS A 170 -5.71 -36.17 -6.26
C LYS A 170 -5.33 -37.32 -5.35
#